data_AF-A0A353M3C3-F1
#
_entry.id   AF-A0A353M3C3-F1
#
_cell.length_a   1.000
_cell.length_b   1.000
_cell.length_c   1.000
_cell.angle_alpha   90.00
_cell.angle_beta   90.00
_cell.angle_gamma   90.00
#
_symmetry.space_group_name_H-M   'P 1'
#
loop_
_entity.id
_entity.type
_entity.pdbx_description
1 polymer ?
#
loop_
_entity_poly.entity_id
_entity_poly.type
_entity_poly.pdbx_seq_one_letter_code
_entity_poly.pdbx_strand_id
1 'polypeptide(L)'
;MFLHTRVPGAIYGGPEEVVQVKGDFTELNLLPRYAPVRSLTVQVRDRKGQAIEGAGVELQVFNYGGFSSLGCLTADHEGKVNITTGQGDLLIHASKDSIWGSVWAPSNSPGTVEVVLGAGHVGPQQFTVHVPGDPPYEGIKVSTGEREENDRRLQEEDNIRDGYEATFIDKEQAGQIASELGVDPERVWAVLEKARGNGGEITEFLRTAVLEHGPIALELAGVLSAKDLADTTGEILGDHLEGSLVYQELYPADVFIRYVLQPRVSLETLRPYRAFFQSEFTFNEQEDFMYDPGELKQWIDKHIIQIEEGSLRGWPSPKGVYELKAGSALGKHILFVAMARSFGIPARLSPIDGQVQYYYGEDWIEVELNRQVQPGILRIHPPQADARKVDYFQDFSLARLEKGVFHTLRFRGHDEEAFNEESFSHRLELIPGLYRLTTGHRLTDGTVLANLRDFAVLSGKILDLDLVFAREPEPIKSLGRLPTDLECDKGVVLAWIDPKGEPSKHLIRDLVDRKAQIDALGSTVVIYLG
;
A
#
# COMPACT_ATOMS: atom_id res chain seq x y z
N MET A 1 -1.65 17.44 3.76
CA MET A 1 -0.46 17.12 2.94
C MET A 1 0.76 17.68 3.65
N PHE A 2 1.87 16.94 3.67
CA PHE A 2 3.16 17.37 4.22
C PHE A 2 4.23 17.06 3.18
N LEU A 3 4.87 18.09 2.63
CA LEU A 3 5.96 17.92 1.68
C LEU A 3 7.25 18.09 2.44
N HIS A 4 8.05 17.04 2.45
CA HIS A 4 9.29 17.02 3.20
C HIS A 4 10.39 16.33 2.41
N THR A 5 11.63 16.65 2.75
CA THR A 5 12.81 15.97 2.20
C THR A 5 13.79 15.65 3.31
N ARG A 6 14.70 14.72 3.06
CA ARG A 6 15.81 14.41 3.98
C ARG A 6 17.11 14.75 3.30
N VAL A 7 17.94 15.52 3.97
CA VAL A 7 19.30 15.84 3.55
C VAL A 7 20.30 15.08 4.44
N PRO A 8 21.37 14.49 3.89
CA PRO A 8 22.36 13.79 4.69
C PRO A 8 23.03 14.69 5.73
N GLY A 9 23.27 14.13 6.92
CA GLY A 9 23.95 14.77 8.03
C GLY A 9 23.05 15.64 8.93
N ALA A 10 23.63 16.09 10.05
CA ALA A 10 22.94 16.88 11.07
C ALA A 10 23.20 18.39 10.98
N ILE A 11 24.00 18.83 10.00
CA ILE A 11 24.43 20.22 9.85
C ILE A 11 23.76 20.80 8.60
N TYR A 12 22.47 21.11 8.74
CA TYR A 12 21.74 21.87 7.74
C TYR A 12 21.70 23.35 8.13
N GLY A 13 22.16 24.23 7.23
CA GLY A 13 22.22 25.68 7.46
C GLY A 13 21.38 26.50 6.47
N GLY A 14 20.48 25.85 5.74
CA GLY A 14 19.59 26.53 4.79
C GLY A 14 18.34 27.13 5.46
N PRO A 15 17.53 27.89 4.69
CA PRO A 15 16.37 28.62 5.22
C PRO A 15 15.13 27.73 5.46
N GLU A 16 15.10 26.50 4.96
CA GLU A 16 13.99 25.57 5.14
C GLU A 16 13.79 25.20 6.62
N GLU A 17 12.52 25.07 7.04
CA GLU A 17 12.17 24.65 8.40
C GLU A 17 12.70 23.22 8.65
N VAL A 18 13.52 23.08 9.70
CA VAL A 18 14.00 21.78 10.18
C VAL A 18 12.90 21.13 11.01
N VAL A 19 12.42 19.99 10.53
CA VAL A 19 11.35 19.19 11.16
C VAL A 19 11.93 18.35 12.28
N GLN A 20 13.02 17.63 11.99
CA GLN A 20 13.75 16.81 12.94
C GLN A 20 15.18 16.57 12.46
N VAL A 21 16.09 16.35 13.41
CA VAL A 21 17.47 15.94 13.14
C VAL A 21 17.65 14.53 13.68
N LYS A 22 18.02 13.61 12.80
CA LYS A 22 18.41 12.24 13.13
C LYS A 22 19.91 12.07 12.83
N GLY A 23 20.54 11.04 13.39
CA GLY A 23 22.01 10.93 13.40
C GLY A 23 22.66 11.01 12.01
N ASP A 24 21.98 10.52 10.99
CA ASP A 24 22.44 10.42 9.60
C ASP A 24 21.74 11.39 8.63
N PHE A 25 20.66 12.07 9.04
CA PHE A 25 19.94 13.01 8.19
C PHE A 25 19.21 14.12 8.95
N THR A 26 18.98 15.23 8.26
CA THR A 26 18.06 16.29 8.67
C THR A 26 16.82 16.27 7.80
N GLU A 27 15.65 16.25 8.41
CA GLU A 27 14.37 16.30 7.70
C GLU A 27 13.88 17.74 7.63
N LEU A 28 13.50 18.17 6.42
CA LEU A 28 13.14 19.55 6.10
C LEU A 28 11.71 19.62 5.60
N ASN A 29 10.98 20.64 6.03
CA ASN A 29 9.65 20.94 5.53
C ASN A 29 9.75 21.83 4.29
N LEU A 30 9.24 21.34 3.16
CA LEU A 30 9.18 22.09 1.91
C LEU A 30 7.76 22.61 1.63
N LEU A 31 6.76 22.22 2.41
CA LEU A 31 5.36 22.57 2.19
C LEU A 31 5.10 24.07 1.96
N PRO A 32 5.74 25.02 2.67
CA PRO A 32 5.51 26.45 2.45
C PRO A 32 5.82 26.95 1.03
N ARG A 33 6.59 26.18 0.24
CA ARG A 33 6.88 26.50 -1.16
C ARG A 33 5.75 26.11 -2.13
N TYR A 34 4.88 25.20 -1.72
CA TYR A 34 3.91 24.54 -2.59
C TYR A 34 2.46 24.82 -2.23
N ALA A 35 2.18 25.20 -0.98
CA ALA A 35 0.81 25.40 -0.53
C ALA A 35 0.73 26.45 0.59
N PRO A 36 -0.44 27.07 0.80
CA PRO A 36 -0.74 27.80 2.02
C PRO A 36 -0.56 26.91 3.25
N VAL A 37 0.08 27.47 4.28
CA VAL A 37 0.44 26.74 5.50
C VAL A 37 -0.11 27.41 6.76
N ARG A 38 -0.07 26.67 7.87
CA ARG A 38 -0.36 27.14 9.23
C ARG A 38 0.66 26.56 10.22
N SER A 39 0.95 27.28 11.29
CA SER A 39 1.72 26.74 12.41
C SER A 39 0.81 25.99 13.38
N LEU A 40 1.27 24.84 13.86
CA LEU A 40 0.58 24.01 14.85
C LEU A 40 1.55 23.63 15.97
N THR A 41 1.12 23.88 17.21
CA THR A 41 1.76 23.42 18.43
C THR A 41 0.93 22.30 19.04
N VAL A 42 1.52 21.12 19.19
CA VAL A 42 0.91 20.00 19.93
C VAL A 42 1.51 19.95 21.33
N GLN A 43 0.68 20.02 22.35
CA GLN A 43 1.08 19.87 23.75
C GLN A 43 0.66 18.50 24.26
N VAL A 44 1.62 17.67 24.65
CA VAL A 44 1.39 16.33 25.20
C VAL A 44 1.41 16.39 26.73
N ARG A 45 0.35 15.89 27.36
CA ARG A 45 0.22 15.84 28.83
C ARG A 45 -0.22 14.47 29.35
N ASP A 46 0.04 14.20 30.62
CA ASP A 46 -0.57 13.08 31.33
C ASP A 46 -1.96 13.45 31.87
N ARG A 47 -2.65 12.47 32.47
CA ARG A 47 -3.97 12.69 33.12
C ARG A 47 -3.95 13.67 34.31
N LYS A 48 -2.76 14.04 34.82
CA LYS A 48 -2.58 15.02 35.90
C LYS A 48 -2.23 16.41 35.37
N GLY A 49 -2.18 16.59 34.04
CA GLY A 49 -1.82 17.84 33.38
C GLY A 49 -0.31 18.11 33.30
N GLN A 50 0.54 17.14 33.63
CA GLN A 50 2.00 17.28 33.54
C GLN A 50 2.46 17.06 32.10
N ALA A 51 3.40 17.87 31.63
CA ALA A 51 3.99 17.73 30.30
C ALA A 51 4.79 16.42 30.18
N ILE A 52 4.73 15.79 29.00
CA ILE A 52 5.44 14.53 28.72
C ILE A 52 6.52 14.76 27.66
N GLU A 53 7.77 14.83 28.11
CA GLU A 53 8.94 14.84 27.23
C GLU A 53 9.12 13.51 26.51
N GLY A 54 9.59 13.55 25.25
CA GLY A 54 9.97 12.36 24.50
C GLY A 54 8.79 11.52 23.99
N ALA A 55 7.56 12.03 24.09
CA ALA A 55 6.41 11.38 23.46
C ALA A 55 6.50 11.49 21.93
N GLY A 56 6.17 10.40 21.23
CA GLY A 56 5.99 10.42 19.79
C GLY A 56 4.66 11.07 19.44
N VAL A 57 4.64 11.98 18.47
CA VAL A 57 3.47 12.72 17.99
C VAL A 57 3.31 12.51 16.49
N GLU A 58 2.28 11.78 16.10
CA GLU A 58 1.88 11.52 14.73
C GLU A 58 0.84 12.53 14.24
N LEU A 59 1.11 13.11 13.08
CA LEU A 59 0.19 13.99 12.37
C LEU A 59 -0.53 13.16 11.30
N GLN A 60 -1.79 12.79 11.53
CA GLN A 60 -2.49 11.85 10.65
C GLN A 60 -3.52 12.57 9.76
N VAL A 61 -3.61 12.11 8.50
CA VAL A 61 -4.60 12.57 7.51
C VAL A 61 -5.52 11.42 7.12
N PHE A 62 -6.76 11.75 6.76
CA PHE A 62 -7.68 10.75 6.22
C PHE A 62 -7.22 10.36 4.80
N ASN A 63 -6.73 9.14 4.65
CA ASN A 63 -6.34 8.56 3.38
C ASN A 63 -6.51 7.03 3.40
N TYR A 64 -6.83 6.45 2.24
CA TYR A 64 -7.09 5.02 2.09
C TYR A 64 -8.09 4.44 3.11
N GLY A 65 -9.26 5.07 3.26
CA GLY A 65 -10.31 4.62 4.19
C GLY A 65 -9.95 4.69 5.68
N GLY A 66 -8.83 5.33 6.03
CA GLY A 66 -8.28 5.37 7.39
C GLY A 66 -7.49 6.65 7.68
N PHE A 67 -6.88 6.72 8.86
CA PHE A 67 -5.96 7.81 9.22
C PHE A 67 -4.51 7.34 9.05
N SER A 68 -3.80 7.95 8.10
CA SER A 68 -2.40 7.65 7.79
C SER A 68 -1.48 8.72 8.37
N SER A 69 -0.42 8.29 9.06
CA SER A 69 0.60 9.18 9.62
C SER A 69 1.42 9.85 8.52
N LEU A 70 1.56 11.18 8.59
CA LEU A 70 2.45 11.97 7.73
C LEU A 70 3.90 11.93 8.22
N GLY A 71 4.10 11.59 9.49
CA GLY A 71 5.38 11.61 10.18
C GLY A 71 5.18 11.60 11.70
N CYS A 72 6.20 11.15 12.42
CA CYS A 72 6.23 11.11 13.88
C CYS A 72 7.33 12.04 14.40
N LEU A 73 6.97 12.97 15.27
CA LEU A 73 7.86 13.94 15.90
C LEU A 73 8.03 13.63 17.38
N THR A 74 9.15 14.03 17.97
CA THR A 74 9.42 13.82 19.40
C THR A 74 9.13 15.11 20.18
N ALA A 75 8.29 15.01 21.21
CA ALA A 75 8.00 16.12 22.11
C ALA A 75 9.24 16.55 22.90
N ASP A 76 9.45 17.86 23.03
CA ASP A 76 10.57 18.44 23.79
C ASP A 76 10.39 18.32 25.32
N HIS A 77 11.31 18.90 26.09
CA HIS A 77 11.26 18.92 27.56
C HIS A 77 10.01 19.60 28.16
N GLU A 78 9.33 20.47 27.40
CA GLU A 78 8.04 21.05 27.78
C GLU A 78 6.85 20.21 27.30
N GLY A 79 7.10 19.04 26.70
CA GLY A 79 6.09 18.17 26.12
C GLY A 79 5.45 18.75 24.85
N LYS A 80 6.15 19.61 24.12
CA LYS A 80 5.62 20.29 22.93
C LYS A 80 6.25 19.78 21.64
N VAL A 81 5.47 19.84 20.57
CA VAL A 81 5.92 19.73 19.18
C VAL A 81 5.41 20.94 18.42
N ASN A 82 6.31 21.65 17.74
CA ASN A 82 5.95 22.78 16.86
C ASN A 82 6.23 22.37 15.41
N ILE A 83 5.24 22.53 14.54
CA ILE A 83 5.38 22.19 13.12
C ILE A 83 4.51 23.07 12.23
N THR A 84 5.02 23.38 11.04
CA THR A 84 4.23 23.97 9.96
C THR A 84 3.50 22.88 9.15
N THR A 85 2.18 23.01 9.02
CA THR A 85 1.31 22.05 8.33
C THR A 85 0.47 22.73 7.26
N GLY A 86 -0.19 21.93 6.41
CA GLY A 86 -1.20 22.45 5.48
C GLY A 86 -2.47 22.89 6.21
N GLN A 87 -3.34 23.63 5.52
CA GLN A 87 -4.59 24.14 6.11
C GLN A 87 -5.69 23.07 6.29
N GLY A 88 -5.40 21.79 6.10
CA GLY A 88 -6.38 20.71 6.27
C GLY A 88 -6.56 20.31 7.73
N ASP A 89 -7.65 19.60 8.00
CA ASP A 89 -7.88 19.00 9.31
C ASP A 89 -6.91 17.82 9.53
N LEU A 90 -6.50 17.61 10.78
CA LEU A 90 -5.59 16.53 11.19
C LEU A 90 -6.15 15.76 12.39
N LEU A 91 -5.91 14.46 12.42
CA LEU A 91 -6.00 13.68 13.65
C LEU A 91 -4.58 13.62 14.25
N ILE A 92 -4.41 14.15 15.44
CA ILE A 92 -3.14 14.09 16.15
C ILE A 92 -3.17 12.89 17.07
N HIS A 93 -2.20 12.00 16.93
CA HIS A 93 -2.06 10.84 17.80
C HIS A 93 -0.71 10.93 18.52
N ALA A 94 -0.70 10.78 19.83
CA ALA A 94 0.54 10.79 20.60
C ALA A 94 0.66 9.54 21.45
N SER A 95 1.89 9.05 21.63
CA SER A 95 2.16 7.88 22.45
C SER A 95 3.53 7.91 23.11
N LYS A 96 3.61 7.26 24.28
CA LYS A 96 4.85 7.00 25.01
C LYS A 96 4.65 5.76 25.88
N ASP A 97 5.61 4.84 25.87
CA ASP A 97 5.60 3.62 26.70
C ASP A 97 4.27 2.83 26.60
N SER A 98 3.73 2.70 25.37
CA SER A 98 2.42 2.08 25.06
C SER A 98 1.18 2.79 25.60
N ILE A 99 1.33 3.94 26.27
CA ILE A 99 0.23 4.81 26.64
C ILE A 99 0.02 5.82 25.52
N TRP A 100 -1.23 6.00 25.08
CA TRP A 100 -1.55 6.83 23.92
C TRP A 100 -2.76 7.73 24.14
N GLY A 101 -2.92 8.72 23.26
CA GLY A 101 -4.07 9.61 23.17
C GLY A 101 -4.23 10.14 21.75
N SER A 102 -5.43 10.58 21.39
CA SER A 102 -5.70 11.24 20.12
C SER A 102 -6.57 12.48 20.31
N VAL A 103 -6.33 13.52 19.51
CA VAL A 103 -7.17 14.72 19.47
C VAL A 103 -7.39 15.18 18.03
N TRP A 104 -8.58 15.69 17.75
CA TRP A 104 -8.90 16.32 16.48
C TRP A 104 -8.33 17.75 16.42
N ALA A 105 -7.63 18.07 15.33
CA ALA A 105 -7.02 19.38 15.10
C ALA A 105 -7.61 20.01 13.81
N PRO A 106 -8.77 20.69 13.92
CA PRO A 106 -9.42 21.29 12.76
C PRO A 106 -8.58 22.43 12.18
N SER A 107 -8.74 22.69 10.88
CA SER A 107 -8.08 23.73 10.08
C SER A 107 -8.10 25.11 10.72
N ASN A 108 -9.20 25.47 11.37
CA ASN A 108 -9.43 26.74 12.06
C ASN A 108 -8.96 26.77 13.53
N SER A 109 -8.26 25.75 14.01
CA SER A 109 -7.77 25.68 15.39
C SER A 109 -6.86 26.87 15.75
N PRO A 110 -6.83 27.32 17.02
CA PRO A 110 -6.06 28.50 17.48
C PRO A 110 -4.52 28.33 17.47
N GLY A 111 -4.00 27.39 16.68
CA GLY A 111 -2.57 27.11 16.55
C GLY A 111 -2.00 26.21 17.65
N THR A 112 -2.75 25.90 18.72
CA THR A 112 -2.32 24.95 19.77
C THR A 112 -3.41 23.93 20.06
N VAL A 113 -3.02 22.65 20.17
CA VAL A 113 -3.90 21.52 20.53
C VAL A 113 -3.26 20.68 21.63
N GLU A 114 -4.07 20.16 22.54
CA GLU A 114 -3.58 19.33 23.66
C GLU A 114 -3.96 17.86 23.45
N VAL A 115 -2.99 16.97 23.60
CA VAL A 115 -3.19 15.51 23.62
C VAL A 115 -2.89 14.99 25.01
N VAL A 116 -3.88 14.34 25.63
CA VAL A 116 -3.74 13.72 26.95
C VAL A 116 -3.47 12.22 26.79
N LEU A 117 -2.28 11.76 27.19
CA LEU A 117 -1.94 10.35 27.18
C LEU A 117 -2.75 9.58 28.21
N GLY A 118 -3.28 8.44 27.78
CA GLY A 118 -4.17 7.61 28.58
C GLY A 118 -5.61 8.11 28.57
N ALA A 119 -5.95 9.19 27.86
CA ALA A 119 -7.34 9.57 27.59
C ALA A 119 -7.95 8.82 26.39
N GLY A 120 -7.26 7.80 25.88
CA GLY A 120 -7.72 6.96 24.76
C GLY A 120 -9.20 6.59 24.89
N HIS A 121 -9.98 6.96 23.88
CA HIS A 121 -11.42 6.78 23.89
C HIS A 121 -11.78 5.40 23.34
N VAL A 122 -12.46 4.58 24.15
CA VAL A 122 -13.05 3.32 23.68
C VAL A 122 -14.51 3.60 23.33
N GLY A 123 -14.79 3.81 22.05
CA GLY A 123 -16.13 4.14 21.57
C GLY A 123 -16.13 4.75 20.16
N PRO A 124 -17.30 4.88 19.52
CA PRO A 124 -17.42 5.49 18.20
C PRO A 124 -17.20 7.01 18.29
N GLN A 125 -16.38 7.53 17.38
CA GLN A 125 -16.14 8.95 17.18
C GLN A 125 -16.49 9.31 15.74
N GLN A 126 -17.04 10.51 15.52
CA GLN A 126 -17.37 11.01 14.19
C GLN A 126 -16.62 12.30 13.93
N PHE A 127 -16.10 12.45 12.71
CA PHE A 127 -15.35 13.61 12.26
C PHE A 127 -15.84 14.04 10.88
N THR A 128 -15.91 15.34 10.66
CA THR A 128 -16.01 15.92 9.32
C THR A 128 -14.62 16.42 8.95
N VAL A 129 -13.97 15.72 8.02
CA VAL A 129 -12.62 16.01 7.56
C VAL A 129 -12.71 16.95 6.36
N HIS A 130 -12.41 18.22 6.59
CA HIS A 130 -12.44 19.23 5.54
C HIS A 130 -11.15 19.19 4.71
N VAL A 131 -11.33 19.23 3.40
CA VAL A 131 -10.22 19.46 2.46
C VAL A 131 -9.98 20.98 2.42
N PRO A 132 -8.71 21.44 2.37
CA PRO A 132 -8.43 22.86 2.17
C PRO A 132 -9.11 23.35 0.90
N GLY A 133 -9.77 24.51 0.97
CA GLY A 133 -10.33 25.14 -0.23
C GLY A 133 -9.22 25.51 -1.21
N ASP A 134 -9.53 25.46 -2.51
CA ASP A 134 -8.59 25.91 -3.54
C ASP A 134 -8.25 27.38 -3.32
N PRO A 135 -6.95 27.74 -3.20
CA PRO A 135 -6.59 29.14 -3.25
C PRO A 135 -7.02 29.70 -4.61
N PRO A 136 -7.46 30.97 -4.69
CA PRO A 136 -7.73 31.61 -5.96
C PRO A 136 -6.44 31.64 -6.79
N TYR A 137 -6.32 30.69 -7.71
CA TYR A 137 -5.20 30.58 -8.64
C TYR A 137 -5.63 31.27 -9.93
N GLU A 138 -5.19 32.50 -10.14
CA GLU A 138 -5.15 33.08 -11.48
C GLU A 138 -4.05 32.34 -12.24
N GLY A 139 -4.40 31.20 -12.84
CA GLY A 139 -3.42 30.38 -13.52
C GLY A 139 -2.63 31.13 -14.58
N ILE A 140 -1.47 30.57 -14.93
CA ILE A 140 -0.61 31.14 -15.97
C ILE A 140 -1.46 31.32 -17.23
N LYS A 141 -1.55 32.56 -17.72
CA LYS A 141 -2.26 32.86 -18.97
C LYS A 141 -1.43 32.35 -20.13
N VAL A 142 -1.76 31.15 -20.60
CA VAL A 142 -1.14 30.54 -21.77
C VAL A 142 -1.75 31.14 -23.04
N SER A 143 -0.90 31.64 -23.94
CA SER A 143 -1.31 32.17 -25.25
C SER A 143 -1.80 31.04 -26.19
N THR A 144 -2.55 31.39 -27.22
CA THR A 144 -2.99 30.41 -28.24
C THR A 144 -1.82 29.68 -28.89
N GLY A 145 -0.74 30.38 -29.24
CA GLY A 145 0.43 29.77 -29.87
C GLY A 145 1.20 28.82 -28.93
N GLU A 146 1.26 29.12 -27.63
CA GLU A 146 1.84 28.20 -26.63
C GLU A 146 0.98 26.94 -26.47
N ARG A 147 -0.35 27.04 -26.55
CA ARG A 147 -1.25 25.88 -26.55
C ARG A 147 -1.06 25.03 -27.80
N GLU A 148 -1.05 25.65 -28.98
CA GLU A 148 -0.84 24.94 -30.25
C GLU A 148 0.50 24.18 -30.30
N GLU A 149 1.58 24.79 -29.80
CA GLU A 149 2.88 24.12 -29.71
C GLU A 149 2.89 23.00 -28.66
N ASN A 150 2.21 23.17 -27.53
CA ASN A 150 2.05 22.11 -26.53
C ASN A 150 1.26 20.92 -27.10
N ASP A 151 0.16 21.17 -27.81
CA ASP A 151 -0.65 20.14 -28.45
C ASP A 151 0.16 19.38 -29.52
N ARG A 152 1.01 20.09 -30.28
CA ARG A 152 1.95 19.47 -31.22
C ARG A 152 2.92 18.52 -30.52
N ARG A 153 3.45 18.92 -29.35
CA ARG A 153 4.37 18.08 -28.54
C ARG A 153 3.66 16.87 -27.94
N LEU A 154 2.47 17.06 -27.37
CA LEU A 154 1.67 15.94 -26.85
C LEU A 154 1.36 14.91 -27.95
N GLN A 155 1.07 15.35 -29.17
CA GLN A 155 0.87 14.44 -30.29
C GLN A 155 2.15 13.70 -30.70
N GLU A 156 3.31 14.35 -30.63
CA GLU A 156 4.61 13.73 -30.87
C GLU A 156 4.93 12.69 -29.77
N GLU A 157 4.68 13.02 -28.50
CA GLU A 157 4.81 12.12 -27.35
C GLU A 157 3.87 10.90 -27.47
N ASP A 158 2.61 11.12 -27.88
CA ASP A 158 1.65 10.05 -28.17
C ASP A 158 2.17 9.12 -29.28
N ASN A 159 2.67 9.67 -30.39
CA ASN A 159 3.20 8.85 -31.48
C ASN A 159 4.43 8.02 -31.07
N ILE A 160 5.32 8.58 -30.23
CA ILE A 160 6.48 7.86 -29.70
C ILE A 160 6.02 6.73 -28.78
N ARG A 161 5.08 7.00 -27.88
CA ARG A 161 4.50 6.01 -26.96
C ARG A 161 3.79 4.90 -27.72
N ASP A 162 2.91 5.23 -28.66
CA ASP A 162 2.19 4.26 -29.50
C ASP A 162 3.16 3.40 -30.31
N GLY A 163 4.21 4.02 -30.87
CA GLY A 163 5.27 3.30 -31.59
C GLY A 163 6.04 2.32 -30.71
N TYR A 164 6.26 2.66 -29.43
CA TYR A 164 6.88 1.76 -28.47
C TYR A 164 5.93 0.66 -27.99
N GLU A 165 4.69 0.98 -27.65
CA GLU A 165 3.68 0.00 -27.21
C GLU A 165 3.33 -1.01 -28.30
N ALA A 166 3.38 -0.60 -29.58
CA ALA A 166 3.23 -1.51 -30.73
C ALA A 166 4.35 -2.57 -30.84
N THR A 167 5.45 -2.43 -30.10
CA THR A 167 6.52 -3.46 -30.03
C THR A 167 6.25 -4.53 -28.98
N PHE A 168 5.24 -4.34 -28.12
CA PHE A 168 4.94 -5.29 -27.06
C PHE A 168 4.38 -6.58 -27.64
N ILE A 169 4.59 -7.67 -26.92
CA ILE A 169 4.12 -8.99 -27.35
C ILE A 169 2.60 -9.00 -27.32
N ASP A 170 1.99 -9.36 -28.45
CA ASP A 170 0.55 -9.51 -28.56
C ASP A 170 0.07 -10.94 -28.23
N LYS A 171 -1.25 -11.11 -28.19
CA LYS A 171 -1.86 -12.40 -27.84
C LYS A 171 -1.58 -13.50 -28.86
N GLU A 172 -1.40 -13.15 -30.14
CA GLU A 172 -1.07 -14.12 -31.19
C GLU A 172 0.36 -14.64 -31.01
N GLN A 173 1.32 -13.74 -30.81
CA GLN A 173 2.71 -14.05 -30.53
C GLN A 173 2.86 -14.87 -29.24
N ALA A 174 2.13 -14.52 -28.17
CA ALA A 174 2.09 -15.30 -26.94
C ALA A 174 1.57 -16.74 -27.18
N GLY A 175 0.56 -16.90 -28.04
CA GLY A 175 0.05 -18.21 -28.45
C GLY A 175 1.07 -19.04 -29.24
N GLN A 176 1.87 -18.40 -30.11
CA GLN A 176 2.97 -19.06 -30.82
C GLN A 176 4.05 -19.54 -29.85
N ILE A 177 4.47 -18.68 -28.91
CA ILE A 177 5.44 -19.02 -27.85
C ILE A 177 4.92 -20.19 -27.00
N ALA A 178 3.65 -20.17 -26.61
CA ALA A 178 3.07 -21.27 -25.82
C ALA A 178 3.08 -22.61 -26.58
N SER A 179 2.79 -22.57 -27.88
CA SER A 179 2.87 -23.74 -28.77
C SER A 179 4.30 -24.26 -28.91
N GLU A 180 5.29 -23.37 -29.05
CA GLU A 180 6.72 -23.70 -29.06
C GLU A 180 7.15 -24.43 -27.77
N LEU A 181 6.63 -23.99 -26.62
CA LEU A 181 7.01 -24.49 -25.30
C LEU A 181 6.14 -25.66 -24.79
N GLY A 182 5.04 -25.98 -25.47
CA GLY A 182 4.12 -27.04 -25.05
C GLY A 182 3.37 -26.73 -23.75
N VAL A 183 3.08 -25.46 -23.49
CA VAL A 183 2.38 -24.98 -22.28
C VAL A 183 1.06 -24.28 -22.62
N ASP A 184 0.26 -23.94 -21.61
CA ASP A 184 -1.03 -23.30 -21.79
C ASP A 184 -0.91 -21.87 -22.37
N PRO A 185 -1.51 -21.58 -23.55
CA PRO A 185 -1.44 -20.27 -24.18
C PRO A 185 -2.07 -19.14 -23.37
N GLU A 186 -3.15 -19.39 -22.62
CA GLU A 186 -3.79 -18.33 -21.83
C GLU A 186 -2.91 -17.93 -20.64
N ARG A 187 -2.13 -18.87 -20.10
CA ARG A 187 -1.18 -18.59 -19.01
C ARG A 187 0.06 -17.83 -19.50
N VAL A 188 0.57 -18.16 -20.67
CA VAL A 188 1.66 -17.39 -21.30
C VAL A 188 1.19 -15.98 -21.61
N TRP A 189 -0.02 -15.82 -22.17
CA TRP A 189 -0.61 -14.49 -22.39
C TRP A 189 -0.74 -13.69 -21.09
N ALA A 190 -1.27 -14.29 -20.02
CA ALA A 190 -1.43 -13.61 -18.73
C ALA A 190 -0.11 -13.09 -18.13
N VAL A 191 1.02 -13.72 -18.45
CA VAL A 191 2.37 -13.27 -18.06
C VAL A 191 2.88 -12.18 -19.00
N LEU A 192 2.83 -12.40 -20.31
CA LEU A 192 3.42 -11.48 -21.30
C LEU A 192 2.64 -10.18 -21.45
N GLU A 193 1.32 -10.21 -21.26
CA GLU A 193 0.47 -9.01 -21.20
C GLU A 193 0.91 -8.08 -20.06
N LYS A 194 1.22 -8.66 -18.90
CA LYS A 194 1.70 -7.93 -17.71
C LYS A 194 3.13 -7.41 -17.87
N ALA A 195 3.98 -8.14 -18.59
CA ALA A 195 5.37 -7.78 -18.81
C ALA A 195 5.55 -6.51 -19.68
N ARG A 196 4.56 -6.17 -20.53
CA ARG A 196 4.57 -4.96 -21.38
C ARG A 196 5.90 -4.85 -22.17
N GLY A 197 6.62 -3.74 -22.03
CA GLY A 197 7.91 -3.51 -22.70
C GLY A 197 9.01 -4.49 -22.31
N ASN A 198 8.85 -5.24 -21.22
CA ASN A 198 9.78 -6.28 -20.78
C ASN A 198 9.44 -7.68 -21.35
N GLY A 199 8.42 -7.78 -22.21
CA GLY A 199 7.97 -9.07 -22.75
C GLY A 199 9.07 -9.89 -23.44
N GLY A 200 10.04 -9.23 -24.08
CA GLY A 200 11.18 -9.90 -24.71
C GLY A 200 12.07 -10.65 -23.73
N GLU A 201 12.44 -10.01 -22.62
CA GLU A 201 13.24 -10.60 -21.53
C GLU A 201 12.52 -11.81 -20.90
N ILE A 202 11.22 -11.65 -20.60
CA ILE A 202 10.41 -12.73 -20.02
C ILE A 202 10.22 -13.89 -21.01
N THR A 203 10.10 -13.60 -22.31
CA THR A 203 10.01 -14.65 -23.34
C THR A 203 11.28 -15.47 -23.41
N GLU A 204 12.45 -14.81 -23.38
CA GLU A 204 13.73 -15.51 -23.39
C GLU A 204 13.90 -16.39 -22.15
N PHE A 205 13.58 -15.85 -20.97
CA PHE A 205 13.53 -16.63 -19.73
C PHE A 205 12.63 -17.87 -19.87
N LEU A 206 11.40 -17.71 -20.35
CA LEU A 206 10.47 -18.83 -20.52
C LEU A 206 11.00 -19.87 -21.51
N ARG A 207 11.63 -19.44 -22.61
CA ARG A 207 12.21 -20.36 -23.61
C ARG A 207 13.30 -21.24 -23.02
N THR A 208 14.21 -20.66 -22.24
CA THR A 208 15.27 -21.44 -21.58
C THR A 208 14.70 -22.28 -20.45
N ALA A 209 14.00 -21.66 -19.51
CA ALA A 209 13.61 -22.28 -18.26
C ALA A 209 12.51 -23.35 -18.41
N VAL A 210 11.56 -23.20 -19.35
CA VAL A 210 10.55 -24.23 -19.58
C VAL A 210 11.16 -25.48 -20.24
N LEU A 211 12.16 -25.32 -21.11
CA LEU A 211 12.87 -26.45 -21.70
C LEU A 211 13.69 -27.23 -20.65
N GLU A 212 14.32 -26.52 -19.72
CA GLU A 212 15.20 -27.12 -18.71
C GLU A 212 14.44 -27.66 -17.48
N HIS A 213 13.40 -26.96 -17.05
CA HIS A 213 12.70 -27.22 -15.78
C HIS A 213 11.20 -27.50 -15.94
N GLY A 214 10.66 -27.40 -17.15
CA GLY A 214 9.25 -27.68 -17.42
C GLY A 214 8.31 -26.55 -16.99
N PRO A 215 7.00 -26.84 -16.84
CA PRO A 215 5.96 -25.83 -16.60
C PRO A 215 6.12 -25.00 -15.33
N ILE A 216 6.94 -25.44 -14.37
CA ILE A 216 7.19 -24.71 -13.11
C ILE A 216 7.85 -23.34 -13.33
N ALA A 217 8.61 -23.16 -14.43
CA ALA A 217 9.12 -21.84 -14.82
C ALA A 217 7.99 -20.85 -15.14
N LEU A 218 6.91 -21.33 -15.77
CA LEU A 218 5.72 -20.54 -16.03
C LEU A 218 4.90 -20.28 -14.76
N GLU A 219 4.91 -21.20 -13.78
CA GLU A 219 4.34 -20.96 -12.45
C GLU A 219 5.06 -19.81 -11.73
N LEU A 220 6.40 -19.79 -11.77
CA LEU A 220 7.21 -18.72 -11.19
C LEU A 220 6.86 -17.35 -11.77
N ALA A 221 6.79 -17.25 -13.11
CA ALA A 221 6.40 -15.99 -13.75
C ALA A 221 4.93 -15.63 -13.47
N GLY A 222 4.05 -16.62 -13.39
CA GLY A 222 2.62 -16.45 -13.15
C GLY A 222 2.25 -15.91 -11.76
N VAL A 223 3.10 -16.10 -10.75
CA VAL A 223 2.87 -15.55 -9.39
C VAL A 223 3.32 -14.10 -9.23
N LEU A 224 4.06 -13.54 -10.20
CA LEU A 224 4.57 -12.18 -10.12
C LEU A 224 3.49 -11.13 -10.48
N SER A 225 3.62 -9.97 -9.86
CA SER A 225 2.78 -8.81 -10.16
C SER A 225 3.11 -8.21 -11.53
N ALA A 226 2.21 -7.36 -12.06
CA ALA A 226 2.50 -6.63 -13.30
C ALA A 226 3.75 -5.74 -13.16
N LYS A 227 3.92 -5.12 -11.98
CA LYS A 227 5.10 -4.33 -11.67
C LYS A 227 6.38 -5.16 -11.75
N ASP A 228 6.39 -6.34 -11.13
CA ASP A 228 7.56 -7.22 -11.10
C ASP A 228 7.91 -7.75 -12.50
N LEU A 229 6.90 -8.12 -13.30
CA LEU A 229 7.11 -8.61 -14.66
C LEU A 229 7.60 -7.50 -15.61
N ALA A 230 7.30 -6.23 -15.32
CA ALA A 230 7.74 -5.11 -16.11
C ALA A 230 9.22 -4.72 -15.89
N ASP A 231 9.87 -5.15 -14.80
CA ASP A 231 11.25 -4.75 -14.46
C ASP A 231 12.20 -5.87 -14.04
N THR A 232 11.74 -7.11 -13.85
CA THR A 232 12.61 -8.27 -13.55
C THR A 232 13.40 -8.76 -14.76
N THR A 233 14.50 -9.44 -14.52
CA THR A 233 15.35 -10.07 -15.55
C THR A 233 15.29 -11.59 -15.48
N GLY A 234 15.67 -12.26 -16.57
CA GLY A 234 15.81 -13.71 -16.61
C GLY A 234 16.84 -14.25 -15.61
N GLU A 235 17.90 -13.49 -15.33
CA GLU A 235 18.89 -13.82 -14.27
C GLU A 235 18.24 -13.91 -12.89
N ILE A 236 17.41 -12.93 -12.52
CA ILE A 236 16.70 -12.91 -11.24
C ILE A 236 15.76 -14.12 -11.15
N LEU A 237 14.97 -14.36 -12.20
CA LEU A 237 14.01 -15.47 -12.23
C LEU A 237 14.73 -16.83 -12.20
N GLY A 238 15.84 -16.96 -12.92
CA GLY A 238 16.68 -18.16 -12.93
C GLY A 238 17.20 -18.53 -11.54
N ASP A 239 17.83 -17.59 -10.82
CA ASP A 239 18.32 -17.81 -9.45
C ASP A 239 17.18 -18.28 -8.52
N HIS A 240 16.01 -17.66 -8.63
CA HIS A 240 14.87 -18.05 -7.81
C HIS A 240 14.28 -19.41 -8.18
N LEU A 241 14.23 -19.74 -9.47
CA LEU A 241 13.76 -21.02 -9.96
C LEU A 241 14.68 -22.14 -9.48
N GLU A 242 15.94 -22.10 -9.90
CA GLU A 242 16.95 -23.14 -9.63
C GLU A 242 17.13 -23.36 -8.13
N GLY A 243 17.27 -22.27 -7.36
CA GLY A 243 17.45 -22.33 -5.92
C GLY A 243 16.23 -22.86 -5.15
N SER A 244 15.07 -23.06 -5.79
CA SER A 244 13.87 -23.59 -5.15
C SER A 244 13.54 -25.03 -5.52
N LEU A 245 13.94 -25.50 -6.71
CA LEU A 245 13.44 -26.77 -7.29
C LEU A 245 13.69 -27.99 -6.41
N VAL A 246 14.79 -28.01 -5.65
CA VAL A 246 15.12 -29.09 -4.72
C VAL A 246 14.06 -29.31 -3.64
N TYR A 247 13.25 -28.29 -3.32
CA TYR A 247 12.22 -28.34 -2.29
C TYR A 247 10.81 -28.59 -2.84
N GLN A 248 10.64 -28.72 -4.16
CA GLN A 248 9.34 -28.79 -4.81
C GLN A 248 8.46 -29.94 -4.28
N GLU A 249 9.06 -31.12 -4.09
CA GLU A 249 8.35 -32.33 -3.67
C GLU A 249 8.12 -32.41 -2.14
N LEU A 250 8.57 -31.42 -1.38
CA LEU A 250 8.40 -31.38 0.09
C LEU A 250 7.03 -30.84 0.52
N TYR A 251 6.34 -30.12 -0.36
CA TYR A 251 5.11 -29.40 -0.03
C TYR A 251 4.04 -29.60 -1.09
N PRO A 252 2.75 -29.38 -0.74
CA PRO A 252 1.70 -29.18 -1.73
C PRO A 252 2.11 -28.10 -2.73
N ALA A 253 1.74 -28.29 -4.01
CA ALA A 253 2.19 -27.43 -5.10
C ALA A 253 1.86 -25.95 -4.87
N ASP A 254 0.68 -25.64 -4.34
CA ASP A 254 0.26 -24.26 -4.05
C ASP A 254 1.09 -23.62 -2.94
N VAL A 255 1.43 -24.38 -1.89
CA VAL A 255 2.29 -23.93 -0.80
C VAL A 255 3.70 -23.67 -1.31
N PHE A 256 4.26 -24.59 -2.09
CA PHE A 256 5.57 -24.42 -2.71
C PHE A 256 5.60 -23.18 -3.61
N ILE A 257 4.68 -23.08 -4.57
CA ILE A 257 4.64 -21.99 -5.56
C ILE A 257 4.53 -20.62 -4.88
N ARG A 258 3.62 -20.46 -3.90
CA ARG A 258 3.34 -19.15 -3.28
C ARG A 258 4.31 -18.77 -2.18
N TYR A 259 4.89 -19.74 -1.48
CA TYR A 259 5.59 -19.47 -0.22
C TYR A 259 7.00 -20.02 -0.16
N VAL A 260 7.45 -20.79 -1.15
CA VAL A 260 8.86 -21.16 -1.34
C VAL A 260 9.40 -20.57 -2.63
N LEU A 261 8.80 -20.83 -3.79
CA LEU A 261 9.26 -20.45 -5.13
C LEU A 261 9.18 -18.93 -5.38
N GLN A 262 8.09 -18.28 -4.94
CA GLN A 262 7.84 -16.85 -5.15
C GLN A 262 9.01 -15.95 -4.66
N PRO A 263 9.63 -15.14 -5.55
CA PRO A 263 10.74 -14.23 -5.24
C PRO A 263 10.35 -13.08 -4.30
N ARG A 264 9.14 -12.57 -4.52
CA ARG A 264 8.56 -11.39 -3.90
C ARG A 264 8.21 -11.66 -2.45
N VAL A 265 8.77 -10.87 -1.54
CA VAL A 265 8.46 -10.90 -0.11
C VAL A 265 7.63 -9.69 0.28
N SER A 266 8.05 -8.49 -0.14
CA SER A 266 7.39 -7.22 0.13
C SER A 266 7.64 -6.21 -1.00
N LEU A 267 7.81 -4.91 -0.73
CA LEU A 267 8.03 -3.89 -1.77
C LEU A 267 9.52 -3.66 -2.13
N GLU A 268 10.41 -4.60 -1.78
CA GLU A 268 11.85 -4.55 -2.14
C GLU A 268 12.09 -4.55 -3.65
N THR A 269 13.27 -4.15 -4.10
CA THR A 269 13.70 -4.47 -5.47
C THR A 269 14.06 -5.95 -5.55
N LEU A 270 13.49 -6.70 -6.51
CA LEU A 270 13.88 -8.09 -6.74
C LEU A 270 15.35 -8.18 -7.16
N ARG A 271 16.06 -9.16 -6.61
CA ARG A 271 17.49 -9.39 -6.83
C ARG A 271 17.75 -10.89 -6.73
N PRO A 272 18.76 -11.44 -7.42
CA PRO A 272 19.18 -12.82 -7.18
C PRO A 272 19.76 -12.91 -5.76
N TYR A 273 19.28 -13.87 -4.98
CA TYR A 273 19.72 -14.07 -3.59
C TYR A 273 19.71 -15.52 -3.11
N ARG A 274 19.07 -16.47 -3.82
CA ARG A 274 18.95 -17.85 -3.31
C ARG A 274 20.29 -18.56 -3.31
N ALA A 275 20.98 -18.58 -4.46
CA ALA A 275 22.29 -19.21 -4.55
C ALA A 275 23.28 -18.56 -3.58
N PHE A 276 23.19 -17.23 -3.42
CA PHE A 276 23.98 -16.50 -2.43
C PHE A 276 23.74 -17.01 -1.01
N PHE A 277 22.50 -16.99 -0.51
CA PHE A 277 22.22 -17.44 0.85
C PHE A 277 22.55 -18.92 1.06
N GLN A 278 22.28 -19.79 0.08
CA GLN A 278 22.65 -21.21 0.14
C GLN A 278 24.16 -21.42 0.20
N SER A 279 24.98 -20.50 -0.32
CA SER A 279 26.44 -20.58 -0.25
C SER A 279 27.03 -20.05 1.06
N GLU A 280 26.30 -19.17 1.77
CA GLU A 280 26.76 -18.54 3.01
C GLU A 280 26.67 -19.46 4.24
N PHE A 281 25.91 -20.55 4.14
CA PHE A 281 25.65 -21.49 5.23
C PHE A 281 25.99 -22.91 4.81
N THR A 282 26.52 -23.71 5.72
CA THR A 282 26.76 -25.13 5.48
C THR A 282 25.43 -25.88 5.33
N PHE A 283 25.47 -27.03 4.66
CA PHE A 283 24.27 -27.88 4.51
C PHE A 283 23.63 -28.24 5.86
N ASN A 284 24.43 -28.56 6.88
CA ASN A 284 23.93 -28.86 8.21
C ASN A 284 23.22 -27.65 8.84
N GLU A 285 23.78 -26.44 8.72
CA GLU A 285 23.12 -25.23 9.24
C GLU A 285 21.79 -24.97 8.53
N GLN A 286 21.73 -25.21 7.22
CA GLN A 286 20.49 -25.09 6.45
C GLN A 286 19.43 -26.11 6.90
N GLU A 287 19.82 -27.36 7.16
CA GLU A 287 18.94 -28.39 7.72
C GLU A 287 18.48 -28.04 9.15
N ASP A 288 19.38 -27.52 9.99
CA ASP A 288 19.05 -27.09 11.35
C ASP A 288 18.00 -25.96 11.31
N PHE A 289 18.16 -24.97 10.43
CA PHE A 289 17.16 -23.92 10.22
C PHE A 289 15.83 -24.45 9.67
N MET A 290 15.87 -25.46 8.79
CA MET A 290 14.66 -26.09 8.27
C MET A 290 13.90 -26.83 9.38
N TYR A 291 14.62 -27.48 10.30
CA TYR A 291 14.04 -28.18 11.43
C TYR A 291 13.48 -27.23 12.50
N ASP A 292 14.21 -26.15 12.83
CA ASP A 292 13.78 -25.10 13.75
C ASP A 292 14.00 -23.70 13.13
N PRO A 293 12.99 -23.14 12.42
CA PRO A 293 13.07 -21.79 11.87
C PRO A 293 13.29 -20.69 12.91
N GLY A 294 13.06 -20.97 14.20
CA GLY A 294 13.40 -20.08 15.30
C GLY A 294 14.91 -19.83 15.44
N GLU A 295 15.75 -20.81 15.07
CA GLU A 295 17.21 -20.64 15.07
C GLU A 295 17.68 -19.64 14.00
N LEU A 296 17.04 -19.64 12.83
CA LEU A 296 17.31 -18.64 11.78
C LEU A 296 16.99 -17.23 12.28
N LYS A 297 15.88 -17.05 13.02
CA LYS A 297 15.53 -15.76 13.63
C LYS A 297 16.58 -15.33 14.64
N GLN A 298 17.01 -16.22 15.53
CA GLN A 298 18.05 -15.94 16.52
C GLN A 298 19.37 -15.56 15.83
N TRP A 299 19.71 -16.23 14.73
CA TRP A 299 20.88 -15.88 13.92
C TRP A 299 20.75 -14.47 13.37
N ILE A 300 19.61 -14.10 12.79
CA ILE A 300 19.36 -12.75 12.26
C ILE A 300 19.43 -11.70 13.37
N ASP A 301 18.82 -11.95 14.53
CA ASP A 301 18.84 -11.01 15.66
C ASP A 301 20.24 -10.79 16.22
N LYS A 302 21.08 -11.84 16.18
CA LYS A 302 22.46 -11.77 16.64
C LYS A 302 23.39 -11.02 15.68
N HIS A 303 23.20 -11.18 14.37
CA HIS A 303 24.15 -10.70 13.36
C HIS A 303 23.70 -9.43 12.62
N ILE A 304 22.42 -9.08 12.66
CA ILE A 304 21.88 -7.91 11.97
C ILE A 304 21.47 -6.85 12.99
N ILE A 305 22.19 -5.73 12.97
CA ILE A 305 21.94 -4.58 13.82
C ILE A 305 20.59 -3.98 13.44
N GLN A 306 19.69 -3.85 14.42
CA GLN A 306 18.45 -3.14 14.22
C GLN A 306 18.70 -1.64 14.23
N ILE A 307 18.34 -0.97 13.14
CA ILE A 307 18.36 0.50 13.02
C ILE A 307 16.95 1.07 13.13
N GLU A 308 16.86 2.38 13.38
CA GLU A 308 15.58 3.09 13.48
C GLU A 308 14.80 3.02 12.16
N GLU A 309 13.47 2.95 12.25
CA GLU A 309 12.62 2.98 11.06
C GLU A 309 12.83 4.28 10.27
N GLY A 310 13.01 4.13 8.95
CA GLY A 310 13.25 5.25 8.06
C GLY A 310 14.70 5.74 7.99
N SER A 311 15.65 5.23 8.80
CA SER A 311 17.08 5.56 8.63
C SER A 311 17.59 5.19 7.22
N LEU A 312 17.17 4.01 6.72
CA LEU A 312 17.36 3.65 5.31
C LEU A 312 16.08 4.00 4.53
N ARG A 313 16.21 4.78 3.45
CA ARG A 313 15.10 5.04 2.52
C ARG A 313 14.87 3.84 1.60
N GLY A 314 13.60 3.55 1.35
CA GLY A 314 13.17 2.48 0.46
C GLY A 314 13.11 1.12 1.17
N TRP A 315 12.91 0.09 0.37
CA TRP A 315 12.77 -1.29 0.80
C TRP A 315 14.06 -2.03 0.46
N PRO A 316 14.96 -2.27 1.44
CA PRO A 316 16.27 -2.83 1.14
C PRO A 316 16.10 -4.26 0.61
N SER A 317 16.94 -4.65 -0.35
CA SER A 317 16.98 -6.04 -0.79
C SER A 317 17.44 -6.94 0.37
N PRO A 318 16.96 -8.19 0.48
CA PRO A 318 17.39 -9.13 1.51
C PRO A 318 18.91 -9.26 1.57
N LYS A 319 19.55 -9.44 0.40
CA LYS A 319 21.00 -9.52 0.27
C LYS A 319 21.69 -8.25 0.81
N GLY A 320 21.16 -7.07 0.51
CA GLY A 320 21.72 -5.81 1.02
C GLY A 320 21.64 -5.70 2.54
N VAL A 321 20.53 -6.10 3.18
CA VAL A 321 20.43 -6.15 4.65
C VAL A 321 21.45 -7.11 5.25
N TYR A 322 21.63 -8.28 4.62
CA TYR A 322 22.60 -9.28 5.05
C TYR A 322 24.05 -8.79 4.94
N GLU A 323 24.42 -8.15 3.82
CA GLU A 323 25.77 -7.65 3.58
C GLU A 323 26.12 -6.44 4.47
N LEU A 324 25.17 -5.51 4.64
CA LEU A 324 25.34 -4.34 5.51
C LEU A 324 25.34 -4.71 7.00
N LYS A 325 24.86 -5.91 7.36
CA LYS A 325 24.64 -6.34 8.75
C LYS A 325 23.79 -5.34 9.56
N ALA A 326 22.89 -4.63 8.87
CA ALA A 326 22.02 -3.63 9.47
C ALA A 326 20.71 -3.50 8.68
N GLY A 327 19.60 -3.36 9.39
CA GLY A 327 18.28 -3.20 8.78
C GLY A 327 17.21 -2.75 9.78
N SER A 328 16.14 -2.11 9.29
CA SER A 328 14.95 -1.84 10.09
C SER A 328 14.27 -3.16 10.50
N ALA A 329 13.28 -3.11 11.39
CA ALA A 329 12.48 -4.29 11.75
C ALA A 329 11.90 -4.98 10.50
N LEU A 330 11.32 -4.20 9.60
CA LEU A 330 10.80 -4.68 8.33
C LEU A 330 11.87 -5.27 7.41
N GLY A 331 13.05 -4.64 7.33
CA GLY A 331 14.19 -5.20 6.58
C GLY A 331 14.63 -6.56 7.11
N LYS A 332 14.64 -6.75 8.44
CA LYS A 332 14.92 -8.05 9.07
C LYS A 332 13.82 -9.08 8.80
N HIS A 333 12.55 -8.67 8.77
CA HIS A 333 11.43 -9.55 8.42
C HIS A 333 11.54 -10.04 6.97
N ILE A 334 11.84 -9.12 6.04
CA ILE A 334 12.06 -9.43 4.62
C ILE A 334 13.26 -10.38 4.46
N LEU A 335 14.36 -10.10 5.17
CA LEU A 335 15.54 -10.97 5.19
C LEU A 335 15.20 -12.38 5.70
N PHE A 336 14.45 -12.49 6.79
CA PHE A 336 14.04 -13.79 7.33
C PHE A 336 13.29 -14.60 6.27
N VAL A 337 12.26 -14.03 5.65
CA VAL A 337 11.45 -14.75 4.67
C VAL A 337 12.31 -15.17 3.47
N ALA A 338 13.19 -14.28 2.98
CA ALA A 338 14.07 -14.59 1.86
C ALA A 338 15.06 -15.73 2.18
N MET A 339 15.69 -15.71 3.36
CA MET A 339 16.59 -16.78 3.81
C MET A 339 15.82 -18.09 4.03
N ALA A 340 14.69 -18.03 4.74
CA ALA A 340 13.84 -19.19 5.01
C ALA A 340 13.42 -19.89 3.71
N ARG A 341 12.95 -19.11 2.72
CA ARG A 341 12.60 -19.64 1.39
C ARG A 341 13.79 -20.22 0.64
N SER A 342 14.99 -19.63 0.81
CA SER A 342 16.23 -20.14 0.21
C SER A 342 16.65 -21.49 0.81
N PHE A 343 16.27 -21.77 2.05
CA PHE A 343 16.49 -23.05 2.73
C PHE A 343 15.26 -23.97 2.68
N GLY A 344 14.28 -23.69 1.81
CA GLY A 344 13.13 -24.58 1.61
C GLY A 344 12.04 -24.49 2.67
N ILE A 345 12.02 -23.46 3.51
CA ILE A 345 10.97 -23.22 4.52
C ILE A 345 9.89 -22.32 3.90
N PRO A 346 8.62 -22.76 3.79
CA PRO A 346 7.56 -21.90 3.30
C PRO A 346 7.30 -20.78 4.30
N ALA A 347 7.55 -19.54 3.88
CA ALA A 347 7.51 -18.38 4.76
C ALA A 347 6.80 -17.21 4.09
N ARG A 348 6.22 -16.32 4.90
CA ARG A 348 5.56 -15.08 4.44
C ARG A 348 5.58 -14.00 5.50
N LEU A 349 5.31 -12.77 5.08
CA LEU A 349 4.79 -11.77 5.99
C LEU A 349 3.28 -12.00 6.13
N SER A 350 2.79 -11.98 7.36
CA SER A 350 1.36 -12.04 7.67
C SER A 350 0.62 -10.98 6.86
N PRO A 351 -0.43 -11.33 6.09
CA PRO A 351 -1.21 -10.36 5.32
C PRO A 351 -2.01 -9.41 6.21
N ILE A 352 -2.00 -9.64 7.53
CA ILE A 352 -2.77 -8.89 8.51
C ILE A 352 -1.90 -7.78 9.08
N ASP A 353 -0.78 -8.14 9.71
CA ASP A 353 0.07 -7.25 10.51
C ASP A 353 1.54 -7.24 10.07
N GLY A 354 1.89 -7.95 8.99
CA GLY A 354 3.25 -7.98 8.45
C GLY A 354 4.27 -8.73 9.32
N GLN A 355 3.81 -9.44 10.36
CA GLN A 355 4.66 -10.28 11.20
C GLN A 355 5.15 -11.50 10.42
N VAL A 356 6.35 -11.98 10.74
CA VAL A 356 6.96 -13.11 10.05
C VAL A 356 6.25 -14.41 10.43
N GLN A 357 5.84 -15.17 9.41
CA GLN A 357 5.22 -16.48 9.58
C GLN A 357 5.95 -17.54 8.75
N TYR A 358 6.00 -18.77 9.27
CA TYR A 358 6.39 -19.96 8.52
C TYR A 358 5.30 -21.03 8.58
N TYR A 359 5.27 -21.90 7.58
CA TYR A 359 4.28 -22.97 7.48
C TYR A 359 4.80 -24.25 8.16
N TYR A 360 4.02 -24.81 9.07
CA TYR A 360 4.35 -26.07 9.74
C TYR A 360 3.07 -26.79 10.18
N GLY A 361 2.97 -28.09 9.87
CA GLY A 361 1.85 -28.91 10.33
C GLY A 361 0.48 -28.41 9.87
N GLU A 362 0.40 -27.88 8.65
CA GLU A 362 -0.80 -27.24 8.04
C GLU A 362 -1.18 -25.85 8.57
N ASP A 363 -0.43 -25.33 9.54
CA ASP A 363 -0.67 -24.03 10.16
C ASP A 363 0.42 -23.00 9.82
N TRP A 364 0.06 -21.72 9.93
CA TRP A 364 1.00 -20.60 9.91
C TRP A 364 1.43 -20.23 11.32
N ILE A 365 2.72 -20.40 11.62
CA ILE A 365 3.30 -20.10 12.94
C ILE A 365 4.02 -18.75 12.88
N GLU A 366 3.71 -17.85 13.82
CA GLU A 366 4.42 -16.58 13.98
C GLU A 366 5.76 -16.80 14.69
N VAL A 367 6.84 -16.37 14.04
CA VAL A 367 8.22 -16.60 14.49
C VAL A 367 8.51 -15.96 15.85
N GLU A 368 8.00 -14.75 16.09
CA GLU A 368 8.25 -13.98 17.33
C GLU A 368 7.62 -14.62 18.57
N LEU A 369 6.50 -15.32 18.40
CA LEU A 369 5.75 -15.90 19.52
C LEU A 369 6.24 -17.29 19.89
N ASN A 370 6.90 -17.97 18.94
CA ASN A 370 7.34 -19.37 19.03
C ASN A 370 6.28 -20.31 19.65
N ARG A 371 5.00 -19.96 19.45
CA ARG A 371 3.82 -20.65 19.99
C ARG A 371 2.60 -20.28 19.17
N GLN A 372 1.67 -21.22 19.05
CA GLN A 372 0.35 -20.95 18.53
C GLN A 372 -0.38 -19.98 19.47
N VAL A 373 -0.80 -18.83 18.95
CA VAL A 373 -1.76 -17.97 19.64
C VAL A 373 -3.14 -18.26 19.07
N GLN A 374 -4.06 -18.67 19.95
CA GLN A 374 -5.44 -18.88 19.55
C GLN A 374 -6.04 -17.53 19.10
N PRO A 375 -6.43 -17.39 17.82
CA PRO A 375 -6.93 -16.13 17.27
C PRO A 375 -8.31 -15.80 17.84
N GLY A 376 -8.67 -14.51 17.78
CA GLY A 376 -10.07 -14.08 17.81
C GLY A 376 -10.62 -14.00 16.39
N ILE A 377 -11.94 -13.99 16.26
CA ILE A 377 -12.62 -13.88 14.97
C ILE A 377 -13.38 -12.56 14.93
N LEU A 378 -13.11 -11.73 13.92
CA LEU A 378 -13.90 -10.55 13.59
C LEU A 378 -14.82 -10.86 12.42
N ARG A 379 -16.12 -10.59 12.56
CA ARG A 379 -17.10 -10.62 11.48
C ARG A 379 -17.61 -9.21 11.20
N ILE A 380 -17.45 -8.77 9.97
CA ILE A 380 -17.84 -7.45 9.50
C ILE A 380 -19.14 -7.56 8.72
N HIS A 381 -20.14 -6.78 9.08
CA HIS A 381 -21.42 -6.74 8.38
C HIS A 381 -21.47 -5.48 7.52
N PRO A 382 -21.40 -5.59 6.18
CA PRO A 382 -21.57 -4.44 5.30
C PRO A 382 -23.01 -3.88 5.39
N PRO A 383 -23.24 -2.61 5.05
CA PRO A 383 -24.55 -1.98 5.18
C PRO A 383 -25.57 -2.66 4.25
N GLN A 384 -26.66 -3.22 4.79
CA GLN A 384 -27.71 -3.86 3.98
C GLN A 384 -28.53 -2.88 3.12
N ALA A 385 -28.57 -1.61 3.52
CA ALA A 385 -29.43 -0.59 2.89
C ALA A 385 -28.79 0.08 1.65
N ASP A 386 -27.50 -0.11 1.43
CA ASP A 386 -26.82 0.37 0.23
C ASP A 386 -26.53 -0.81 -0.69
N ALA A 387 -27.11 -0.83 -1.89
CA ALA A 387 -26.63 -1.69 -2.97
C ALA A 387 -25.24 -1.30 -3.49
N ARG A 388 -24.49 -0.46 -2.74
CA ARG A 388 -23.17 0.03 -3.11
C ARG A 388 -22.13 -0.97 -2.64
N LYS A 389 -21.19 -1.27 -3.52
CA LYS A 389 -19.97 -1.99 -3.18
C LYS A 389 -19.21 -1.18 -2.12
N VAL A 390 -18.71 -1.85 -1.08
CA VAL A 390 -17.94 -1.23 0.00
C VAL A 390 -16.53 -1.80 -0.05
N ASP A 391 -15.57 -0.95 -0.40
CA ASP A 391 -14.22 -1.40 -0.73
C ASP A 391 -13.23 -1.13 0.43
N TYR A 392 -12.43 -2.14 0.77
CA TYR A 392 -11.37 -1.99 1.78
C TYR A 392 -10.29 -1.04 1.25
N PHE A 393 -9.75 -0.16 2.10
CA PHE A 393 -8.91 1.00 1.72
C PHE A 393 -9.58 2.13 0.94
N GLN A 394 -10.85 2.03 0.55
CA GLN A 394 -11.56 3.18 -0.03
C GLN A 394 -12.61 3.69 0.95
N ASP A 395 -13.53 2.82 1.33
CA ASP A 395 -14.64 3.11 2.21
C ASP A 395 -14.30 2.85 3.68
N PHE A 396 -13.47 1.84 3.96
CA PHE A 396 -13.11 1.48 5.34
C PHE A 396 -11.72 0.85 5.45
N SER A 397 -11.16 0.87 6.66
CA SER A 397 -9.90 0.23 6.99
C SER A 397 -9.89 -0.28 8.43
N LEU A 398 -9.06 -1.28 8.69
CA LEU A 398 -8.76 -1.77 10.04
C LEU A 398 -7.32 -1.42 10.39
N ALA A 399 -7.07 -1.05 11.63
CA ALA A 399 -5.72 -0.88 12.17
C ALA A 399 -5.58 -1.59 13.52
N ARG A 400 -4.40 -2.13 13.81
CA ARG A 400 -4.06 -2.72 15.12
C ARG A 400 -3.21 -1.75 15.91
N LEU A 401 -3.48 -1.61 17.21
CA LEU A 401 -2.61 -0.87 18.11
C LEU A 401 -1.41 -1.73 18.51
N GLU A 402 -0.21 -1.28 18.18
CA GLU A 402 1.06 -1.89 18.60
C GLU A 402 1.94 -0.82 19.24
N LYS A 403 2.44 -1.09 20.45
CA LYS A 403 3.32 -0.16 21.21
C LYS A 403 2.76 1.28 21.33
N GLY A 404 1.44 1.42 21.31
CA GLY A 404 0.77 2.72 21.42
C GLY A 404 0.56 3.45 20.09
N VAL A 405 0.82 2.82 18.94
CA VAL A 405 0.58 3.39 17.59
C VAL A 405 -0.35 2.47 16.80
N PHE A 406 -1.24 3.03 15.98
CA PHE A 406 -2.14 2.25 15.13
C PHE A 406 -1.51 1.97 13.76
N HIS A 407 -1.38 0.68 13.42
CA HIS A 407 -0.88 0.21 12.13
C HIS A 407 -2.01 -0.37 11.30
N THR A 408 -2.29 0.24 10.15
CA THR A 408 -3.34 -0.23 9.22
C THR A 408 -3.01 -1.61 8.67
N LEU A 409 -3.96 -2.54 8.77
CA LEU A 409 -3.86 -3.90 8.28
C LEU A 409 -3.92 -3.89 6.75
N ARG A 410 -3.06 -4.67 6.08
CA ARG A 410 -2.89 -4.63 4.62
C ARG A 410 -3.31 -5.91 3.93
N PHE A 411 -4.63 -6.09 3.74
CA PHE A 411 -5.16 -7.28 3.08
C PHE A 411 -4.96 -7.32 1.56
N ARG A 412 -4.64 -6.19 0.91
CA ARG A 412 -4.41 -6.12 -0.54
C ARG A 412 -3.11 -6.77 -1.02
N GLY A 413 -2.28 -7.29 -0.12
CA GLY A 413 -0.97 -7.84 -0.47
C GLY A 413 -0.08 -6.77 -1.12
N HIS A 414 0.82 -7.20 -2.02
CA HIS A 414 1.78 -6.31 -2.71
C HIS A 414 1.33 -5.89 -4.11
N ASP A 415 0.27 -6.51 -4.64
CA ASP A 415 -0.33 -6.19 -5.92
C ASP A 415 -1.72 -5.58 -5.69
N GLU A 416 -1.75 -4.27 -5.49
CA GLU A 416 -2.99 -3.53 -5.21
C GLU A 416 -3.99 -3.59 -6.38
N GLU A 417 -3.51 -3.83 -7.61
CA GLU A 417 -4.33 -3.96 -8.81
C GLU A 417 -4.94 -5.36 -8.95
N ALA A 418 -4.23 -6.40 -8.51
CA ALA A 418 -4.75 -7.78 -8.50
C ALA A 418 -5.70 -8.08 -7.33
N PHE A 419 -5.85 -7.16 -6.37
CA PHE A 419 -6.75 -7.38 -5.24
C PHE A 419 -8.21 -7.37 -5.68
N ASN A 420 -8.81 -8.56 -5.73
CA ASN A 420 -10.24 -8.69 -5.95
C ASN A 420 -11.00 -8.42 -4.64
N GLU A 421 -11.65 -7.26 -4.56
CA GLU A 421 -12.54 -6.89 -3.46
C GLU A 421 -13.66 -7.91 -3.22
N GLU A 422 -14.13 -8.62 -4.25
CA GLU A 422 -15.15 -9.67 -4.09
C GLU A 422 -14.62 -10.89 -3.31
N SER A 423 -13.30 -11.04 -3.23
CA SER A 423 -12.63 -12.08 -2.46
C SER A 423 -12.30 -11.66 -1.03
N PHE A 424 -12.59 -10.41 -0.64
CA PHE A 424 -12.37 -9.96 0.74
C PHE A 424 -13.28 -10.71 1.70
N SER A 425 -12.69 -11.54 2.56
CA SER A 425 -13.44 -12.22 3.60
C SER A 425 -13.85 -11.23 4.69
N HIS A 426 -15.14 -11.03 4.84
CA HIS A 426 -15.70 -10.32 5.99
C HIS A 426 -15.58 -11.09 7.32
N ARG A 427 -15.01 -12.31 7.31
CA ARG A 427 -14.61 -13.07 8.49
C ARG A 427 -13.08 -13.12 8.57
N LEU A 428 -12.51 -12.42 9.54
CA LEU A 428 -11.07 -12.28 9.75
C LEU A 428 -10.64 -12.99 11.02
N GLU A 429 -9.54 -13.73 10.96
CA GLU A 429 -8.88 -14.29 12.13
C GLU A 429 -7.75 -13.35 12.54
N LEU A 430 -7.86 -12.78 13.74
CA LEU A 430 -7.02 -11.70 14.21
C LEU A 430 -6.34 -12.09 15.52
N ILE A 431 -5.09 -11.67 15.68
CA ILE A 431 -4.37 -11.85 16.95
C ILE A 431 -5.09 -11.04 18.04
N PRO A 432 -5.25 -11.58 19.26
CA PRO A 432 -5.85 -10.82 20.35
C PRO A 432 -5.13 -9.49 20.59
N GLY A 433 -5.90 -8.41 20.72
CA GLY A 433 -5.35 -7.05 20.78
C GLY A 433 -6.39 -5.96 20.65
N LEU A 434 -5.94 -4.71 20.64
CA LEU A 434 -6.79 -3.55 20.40
C LEU A 434 -6.70 -3.14 18.93
N TYR A 435 -7.85 -2.86 18.33
CA TYR A 435 -8.02 -2.53 16.93
C TYR A 435 -8.87 -1.26 16.76
N ARG A 436 -8.75 -0.64 15.60
CA ARG A 436 -9.51 0.53 15.15
C ARG A 436 -10.14 0.24 13.81
N LEU A 437 -11.45 0.38 13.72
CA LEU A 437 -12.20 0.42 12.48
C LEU A 437 -12.42 1.88 12.09
N THR A 438 -12.03 2.24 10.88
CA THR A 438 -12.35 3.55 10.30
C THR A 438 -13.25 3.35 9.09
N THR A 439 -14.29 4.15 8.96
CA THR A 439 -15.13 4.24 7.75
C THR A 439 -15.17 5.67 7.29
N GLY A 440 -15.13 5.93 5.98
CA GLY A 440 -15.27 7.26 5.41
C GLY A 440 -16.31 7.30 4.31
N HIS A 441 -17.07 8.38 4.25
CA HIS A 441 -17.91 8.73 3.11
C HIS A 441 -17.42 10.06 2.54
N ARG A 442 -16.84 10.02 1.34
CA ARG A 442 -16.30 11.21 0.67
C ARG A 442 -17.41 11.88 -0.14
N LEU A 443 -17.65 13.15 0.17
CA LEU A 443 -18.62 14.01 -0.52
C LEU A 443 -18.03 14.55 -1.83
N THR A 444 -18.91 15.11 -2.67
CA THR A 444 -18.52 15.67 -3.98
C THR A 444 -17.52 16.83 -3.93
N ASP A 445 -17.45 17.56 -2.81
CA ASP A 445 -16.48 18.63 -2.58
C ASP A 445 -15.14 18.14 -2.00
N GLY A 446 -14.98 16.83 -1.82
CA GLY A 446 -13.80 16.19 -1.25
C GLY A 446 -13.84 16.01 0.27
N THR A 447 -14.75 16.68 0.98
CA THR A 447 -14.95 16.52 2.44
C THR A 447 -15.26 15.06 2.76
N VAL A 448 -14.74 14.56 3.89
CA VAL A 448 -14.99 13.16 4.31
C VAL A 448 -15.74 13.13 5.63
N LEU A 449 -16.87 12.43 5.66
CA LEU A 449 -17.55 12.07 6.89
C LEU A 449 -16.94 10.76 7.41
N ALA A 450 -16.07 10.87 8.41
CA ALA A 450 -15.31 9.75 8.95
C ALA A 450 -15.88 9.27 10.29
N ASN A 451 -16.03 7.96 10.46
CA ASN A 451 -16.29 7.35 11.77
C ASN A 451 -15.08 6.50 12.17
N LEU A 452 -14.76 6.52 13.46
CA LEU A 452 -13.66 5.76 14.06
C LEU A 452 -14.20 5.00 15.26
N ARG A 453 -13.95 3.69 15.32
CA ARG A 453 -14.37 2.82 16.43
C ARG A 453 -13.21 1.96 16.90
N ASP A 454 -12.78 2.17 18.13
CA ASP A 454 -11.79 1.31 18.78
C ASP A 454 -12.47 0.12 19.48
N PHE A 455 -11.90 -1.08 19.35
CA PHE A 455 -12.47 -2.31 19.89
C PHE A 455 -11.37 -3.34 20.22
N ALA A 456 -11.67 -4.27 21.12
CA ALA A 456 -10.75 -5.35 21.49
C ALA A 456 -11.15 -6.66 20.84
N VAL A 457 -10.17 -7.36 20.26
CA VAL A 457 -10.28 -8.75 19.83
C VAL A 457 -9.74 -9.63 20.96
N LEU A 458 -10.53 -10.61 21.39
CA LEU A 458 -10.18 -11.53 22.47
C LEU A 458 -9.92 -12.94 21.91
N SER A 459 -8.97 -13.64 22.53
CA SER A 459 -8.58 -15.00 22.14
C SER A 459 -9.78 -15.96 22.17
N GLY A 460 -10.00 -16.69 21.08
CA GLY A 460 -11.08 -17.68 20.93
C GLY A 460 -12.49 -17.09 20.94
N LYS A 461 -12.65 -15.76 20.87
CA LYS A 461 -13.97 -15.10 20.84
C LYS A 461 -14.29 -14.60 19.44
N ILE A 462 -15.58 -14.59 19.13
CA ILE A 462 -16.13 -13.97 17.92
C ILE A 462 -16.65 -12.57 18.30
N LEU A 463 -16.29 -11.57 17.50
CA LEU A 463 -16.80 -10.21 17.58
C LEU A 463 -17.51 -9.87 16.26
N ASP A 464 -18.73 -9.36 16.36
CA ASP A 464 -19.51 -8.87 15.22
C ASP A 464 -19.52 -7.34 15.20
N LEU A 465 -19.21 -6.75 14.04
CA LEU A 465 -19.20 -5.29 13.84
C LEU A 465 -19.92 -4.91 12.56
N ASP A 466 -20.86 -3.97 12.66
CA ASP A 466 -21.48 -3.34 11.50
C ASP A 466 -20.62 -2.19 10.96
N LEU A 467 -20.51 -2.08 9.64
CA LEU A 467 -19.97 -0.88 8.99
C LEU A 467 -21.01 0.23 9.01
N VAL A 468 -20.71 1.31 9.71
CA VAL A 468 -21.60 2.47 9.85
C VAL A 468 -21.00 3.65 9.10
N PHE A 469 -21.69 4.16 8.08
CA PHE A 469 -21.28 5.34 7.32
C PHE A 469 -22.10 6.56 7.73
N ALA A 470 -21.40 7.65 8.04
CA ALA A 470 -22.06 8.93 8.25
C ALA A 470 -22.59 9.49 6.92
N ARG A 471 -23.75 10.14 6.96
CA ARG A 471 -24.41 10.74 5.79
C ARG A 471 -24.86 12.15 6.10
N GLU A 472 -24.69 13.02 5.11
CA GLU A 472 -25.37 14.32 5.06
C GLU A 472 -26.25 14.37 3.81
N PRO A 473 -27.41 15.05 3.86
CA PRO A 473 -28.20 15.30 2.66
C PRO A 473 -27.39 16.22 1.74
N GLU A 474 -26.86 15.68 0.64
CA GLU A 474 -26.14 16.50 -0.34
C GLU A 474 -27.12 17.48 -1.02
N PRO A 475 -26.85 18.79 -0.98
CA PRO A 475 -27.63 19.74 -1.77
C PRO A 475 -27.36 19.48 -3.25
N ILE A 476 -28.42 19.28 -4.04
CA ILE A 476 -28.31 19.14 -5.49
C ILE A 476 -27.72 20.45 -6.06
N LYS A 477 -26.45 20.42 -6.45
CA LYS A 477 -25.78 21.54 -7.10
C LYS A 477 -26.09 21.51 -8.59
N SER A 478 -26.79 22.52 -9.08
CA SER A 478 -26.96 22.71 -10.53
C SER A 478 -25.61 23.06 -11.15
N LEU A 479 -25.09 22.19 -12.01
CA LEU A 479 -23.83 22.40 -12.75
C LEU A 479 -24.03 23.18 -14.06
N GLY A 480 -25.28 23.33 -14.51
CA GLY A 480 -25.60 23.99 -15.77
C GLY A 480 -26.98 23.58 -16.29
N ARG A 481 -27.27 23.99 -17.52
CA ARG A 481 -28.50 23.63 -18.23
C ARG A 481 -28.13 22.97 -19.56
N LEU A 482 -28.72 21.81 -19.83
CA LEU A 482 -28.51 21.10 -21.09
C LEU A 482 -29.13 21.91 -22.25
N PRO A 483 -28.50 21.91 -23.43
CA PRO A 483 -28.98 22.65 -24.59
C PRO A 483 -30.22 22.03 -25.25
N THR A 484 -30.56 20.78 -24.92
CA THR A 484 -31.70 20.03 -25.48
C THR A 484 -32.42 19.24 -24.40
N ASP A 485 -33.74 19.11 -24.54
CA ASP A 485 -34.54 18.22 -23.70
C ASP A 485 -34.22 16.76 -24.05
N LEU A 486 -33.83 15.98 -23.05
CA LEU A 486 -33.55 14.55 -23.17
C LEU A 486 -34.74 13.77 -22.62
N GLU A 487 -35.50 13.12 -23.51
CA GLU A 487 -36.48 12.13 -23.10
C GLU A 487 -35.77 10.80 -22.83
N CYS A 488 -35.86 10.29 -21.61
CA CYS A 488 -35.34 8.95 -21.30
C CYS A 488 -36.19 8.24 -20.24
N ASP A 489 -36.55 7.01 -20.53
CA ASP A 489 -37.43 6.19 -19.70
C ASP A 489 -36.70 5.36 -18.63
N LYS A 490 -35.36 5.14 -18.77
CA LYS A 490 -34.62 4.15 -17.96
C LYS A 490 -33.30 4.64 -17.36
N GLY A 491 -32.69 5.69 -17.90
CA GLY A 491 -31.46 6.31 -17.38
C GLY A 491 -30.60 6.90 -18.49
N VAL A 492 -29.89 7.99 -18.21
CA VAL A 492 -29.02 8.69 -19.17
C VAL A 492 -27.63 8.90 -18.58
N VAL A 493 -26.61 8.58 -19.37
CA VAL A 493 -25.22 8.95 -19.11
C VAL A 493 -24.90 10.16 -19.98
N LEU A 494 -24.53 11.29 -19.37
CA LEU A 494 -24.14 12.52 -20.05
C LEU A 494 -22.67 12.81 -19.81
N ALA A 495 -21.93 13.00 -20.89
CA ALA A 495 -20.53 13.43 -20.81
C ALA A 495 -20.30 14.63 -21.73
N TRP A 496 -19.64 15.66 -21.22
CA TRP A 496 -19.10 16.76 -22.04
C TRP A 496 -17.59 16.59 -22.05
N ILE A 497 -17.03 16.28 -23.22
CA ILE A 497 -15.60 15.95 -23.35
C ILE A 497 -14.95 16.64 -24.54
N ASP A 498 -13.67 16.98 -24.40
CA ASP A 498 -12.78 17.16 -25.56
C ASP A 498 -12.25 15.77 -25.93
N PRO A 499 -12.63 15.18 -27.08
CA PRO A 499 -12.28 13.80 -27.43
C PRO A 499 -10.77 13.58 -27.63
N LYS A 500 -9.98 14.66 -27.78
CA LYS A 500 -8.53 14.57 -27.95
C LYS A 500 -7.75 14.79 -26.64
N GLY A 501 -8.39 15.35 -25.62
CA GLY A 501 -7.78 15.62 -24.32
C GLY A 501 -7.83 14.41 -23.37
N GLU A 502 -6.94 14.42 -22.39
CA GLU A 502 -7.08 13.58 -21.18
C GLU A 502 -7.83 14.38 -20.10
N PRO A 503 -8.74 13.75 -19.32
CA PRO A 503 -8.98 12.31 -19.21
C PRO A 503 -10.08 11.76 -20.15
N SER A 504 -10.48 12.51 -21.18
CA SER A 504 -11.61 12.14 -22.04
C SER A 504 -11.39 10.84 -22.83
N LYS A 505 -10.16 10.57 -23.29
CA LYS A 505 -9.82 9.32 -23.97
C LYS A 505 -10.05 8.12 -23.06
N HIS A 506 -9.65 8.21 -21.78
CA HIS A 506 -9.94 7.18 -20.77
C HIS A 506 -11.45 6.98 -20.58
N LEU A 507 -12.23 8.07 -20.46
CA LEU A 507 -13.69 7.96 -20.33
C LEU A 507 -14.32 7.24 -21.52
N ILE A 508 -13.90 7.55 -22.76
CA ILE A 508 -14.42 6.89 -23.96
C ILE A 508 -14.08 5.39 -23.92
N ARG A 509 -12.85 5.04 -23.57
CA ARG A 509 -12.42 3.63 -23.45
C ARG A 509 -13.23 2.89 -22.39
N ASP A 510 -13.42 3.48 -21.21
CA ASP A 510 -14.22 2.89 -20.14
C ASP A 510 -15.69 2.68 -20.56
N LEU A 511 -16.27 3.62 -21.30
CA LEU A 511 -17.63 3.49 -21.84
C LEU A 511 -17.72 2.35 -22.87
N VAL A 512 -16.68 2.14 -23.69
CA VAL A 512 -16.60 1.03 -24.63
C VAL A 512 -16.47 -0.30 -23.89
N ASP A 513 -15.56 -0.38 -22.92
CA ASP A 513 -15.30 -1.59 -22.12
C ASP A 513 -16.55 -2.01 -21.31
N ARG A 514 -17.35 -1.03 -20.86
CA ARG A 514 -18.60 -1.27 -20.11
C ARG A 514 -19.85 -1.30 -20.98
N LYS A 515 -19.73 -1.24 -22.30
CA LYS A 515 -20.88 -1.15 -23.23
C LYS A 515 -21.97 -2.18 -22.94
N ALA A 516 -21.60 -3.45 -22.77
CA ALA A 516 -22.57 -4.52 -22.51
C ALA A 516 -23.37 -4.30 -21.21
N GLN A 517 -22.72 -3.75 -20.17
CA GLN A 517 -23.36 -3.44 -18.88
C GLN A 517 -24.33 -2.26 -19.03
N ILE A 518 -23.93 -1.23 -19.76
CA ILE A 518 -24.75 -0.03 -20.03
C ILE A 518 -25.98 -0.40 -20.87
N ASP A 519 -25.79 -1.18 -21.93
CA ASP A 519 -26.86 -1.67 -22.81
C ASP A 519 -27.87 -2.54 -22.02
N ALA A 520 -27.39 -3.37 -21.08
CA ALA A 520 -28.25 -4.20 -20.23
C ALA A 520 -29.14 -3.38 -19.27
N LEU A 521 -28.66 -2.21 -18.84
CA LEU A 521 -29.44 -1.25 -18.03
C LEU A 521 -30.50 -0.51 -18.87
N GLY A 522 -30.40 -0.55 -20.21
CA GLY A 522 -31.25 0.20 -21.11
C GLY A 522 -31.01 1.71 -21.04
N SER A 523 -29.81 2.13 -20.62
CA SER A 523 -29.43 3.52 -20.46
C SER A 523 -28.95 4.13 -21.78
N THR A 524 -29.30 5.39 -22.04
CA THR A 524 -28.81 6.13 -23.22
C THR A 524 -27.52 6.88 -22.88
N VAL A 525 -26.47 6.72 -23.68
CA VAL A 525 -25.22 7.50 -23.53
C VAL A 525 -25.21 8.65 -24.53
N VAL A 526 -25.02 9.87 -24.04
CA VAL A 526 -24.95 11.09 -24.86
C VAL A 526 -23.66 11.84 -24.54
N ILE A 527 -22.83 12.00 -25.57
CA ILE A 527 -21.53 12.67 -25.48
C ILE A 527 -21.60 13.98 -26.24
N TYR A 528 -21.43 15.09 -25.53
CA TYR A 528 -21.25 16.42 -26.11
C TYR A 528 -19.75 16.68 -26.29
N LEU A 529 -19.36 17.03 -27.51
CA LEU A 529 -17.98 17.38 -27.82
C LEU A 529 -17.77 18.87 -27.55
N GLY A 530 -16.81 19.17 -26.67
CA GLY A 530 -16.45 20.52 -26.24
C GLY A 530 -15.40 21.20 -27.10
#